data_AF-A0A9Q0UKW4-F1
#
_entry.id   AF-A0A9Q0UKW4-F1
#
_cell.length_a   1.000
_cell.length_b   1.000
_cell.length_c   1.000
_cell.angle_alpha   90.00
_cell.angle_beta   90.00
_cell.angle_gamma   90.00
#
_symmetry.space_group_name_H-M   'P 1'
#
loop_
_entity.id
_entity.type
_entity.pdbx_description
1 polymer ?
#
loop_
_entity_poly.entity_id
_entity_poly.type
_entity_poly.pdbx_seq_one_letter_code
_entity_poly.pdbx_strand_id
1 'polypeptide(L)'
;MPTPSDLINASPGLVFLRVGHVSEKYDPCTEAHSTVYFNLPEVQKALHVSPEFAPARWDTCSDVVNNNWKDSPRTVLDIYKELIHSGLHVWVFSGDTDAVIPVTSTRYSIDALKLPTVQPWRTWYDDGQVGGWTQDYAGLTFVVVRGAGHEVPLHKPKQALTLVKAFLSGTSMPTLQLVSNS
;
A
#
# COMPACT_ATOMS: atom_id res chain seq x y z
N MET A 1 33.98 -38.31 5.26
CA MET A 1 33.89 -38.10 3.80
C MET A 1 33.84 -39.44 3.12
N PRO A 2 32.75 -39.75 2.40
CA PRO A 2 32.81 -40.56 1.19
C PRO A 2 32.45 -39.69 -0.02
N THR A 3 33.15 -39.92 -1.12
CA THR A 3 32.94 -39.29 -2.44
C THR A 3 32.50 -40.39 -3.43
N PRO A 4 32.27 -40.12 -4.73
CA PRO A 4 30.91 -40.07 -5.29
C PRO A 4 30.81 -40.82 -6.63
N SER A 5 30.10 -41.94 -6.75
CA SER A 5 29.91 -42.51 -8.10
C SER A 5 28.74 -43.45 -8.34
N ASP A 6 27.94 -43.83 -7.35
CA ASP A 6 26.84 -44.74 -7.62
C ASP A 6 25.49 -44.10 -7.33
N LEU A 7 24.70 -43.99 -8.42
CA LEU A 7 23.24 -43.92 -8.53
C LEU A 7 22.73 -42.75 -9.38
N ILE A 8 23.10 -42.77 -10.67
CA ILE A 8 22.28 -42.20 -11.75
C ILE A 8 21.43 -43.35 -12.31
N ASN A 9 20.12 -43.38 -11.99
CA ASN A 9 19.02 -43.54 -12.97
C ASN A 9 17.67 -43.83 -12.28
N ALA A 10 16.75 -42.86 -12.34
CA ALA A 10 15.32 -43.12 -12.50
C ALA A 10 14.65 -41.86 -13.10
N SER A 11 13.85 -42.03 -14.15
CA SER A 11 12.95 -41.02 -14.75
C SER A 11 11.63 -41.72 -15.13
N PRO A 12 10.51 -41.02 -15.37
CA PRO A 12 10.03 -39.79 -14.75
C PRO A 12 8.59 -40.00 -14.20
N GLY A 13 8.38 -39.82 -12.90
CA GLY A 13 7.03 -39.79 -12.31
C GLY A 13 6.56 -38.34 -12.18
N LEU A 14 5.45 -38.00 -12.84
CA LEU A 14 4.80 -36.70 -12.80
C LEU A 14 4.34 -36.36 -11.38
N VAL A 15 5.19 -35.70 -10.60
CA VAL A 15 4.78 -35.04 -9.35
C VAL A 15 4.43 -33.60 -9.72
N PHE A 16 3.13 -33.32 -9.84
CA PHE A 16 2.66 -31.96 -9.69
C PHE A 16 3.06 -31.49 -8.27
N LEU A 17 4.20 -30.81 -8.17
CA LEU A 17 4.49 -29.95 -7.04
C LEU A 17 3.43 -28.85 -7.09
N ARG A 18 2.30 -29.09 -6.41
CA ARG A 18 1.47 -27.99 -5.93
C ARG A 18 2.35 -27.20 -4.98
N VAL A 19 3.07 -26.22 -5.53
CA VAL A 19 3.64 -25.12 -4.74
C VAL A 19 2.46 -24.25 -4.34
N GLY A 20 1.64 -24.75 -3.41
CA GLY A 20 0.86 -23.88 -2.56
C GLY A 20 1.89 -23.19 -1.69
N HIS A 21 2.32 -21.99 -2.09
CA HIS A 21 3.27 -21.22 -1.30
C HIS A 21 2.53 -20.78 -0.02
N VAL A 22 2.82 -21.52 1.04
CA VAL A 22 2.45 -21.24 2.42
C VAL A 22 2.95 -19.83 2.74
N SER A 23 2.02 -18.89 2.94
CA SER A 23 2.20 -17.50 3.42
C SER A 23 3.60 -16.91 3.20
N GLU A 24 3.80 -16.09 2.17
CA GLU A 24 5.01 -15.27 2.10
C GLU A 24 5.07 -14.38 3.35
N LYS A 25 6.02 -14.71 4.21
CA LYS A 25 6.44 -13.91 5.35
C LYS A 25 6.99 -12.59 4.80
N TYR A 26 6.57 -11.47 5.37
CA TYR A 26 7.08 -10.15 5.02
C TYR A 26 8.63 -10.15 4.95
N ASP A 27 9.18 -9.74 3.81
CA ASP A 27 10.61 -9.55 3.58
C ASP A 27 10.92 -8.04 3.65
N PRO A 28 11.71 -7.57 4.63
CA PRO A 28 12.09 -6.15 4.70
C PRO A 28 13.10 -5.75 3.61
N CYS A 29 13.68 -6.69 2.87
CA CYS A 29 14.72 -6.44 1.86
C CYS A 29 14.17 -6.27 0.43
N THR A 30 12.86 -6.02 0.27
CA THR A 30 12.17 -5.89 -1.04
C THR A 30 12.78 -4.84 -1.97
N GLU A 31 13.30 -3.76 -1.40
CA GLU A 31 13.98 -2.70 -2.14
C GLU A 31 15.21 -3.24 -2.88
N ALA A 32 16.03 -4.07 -2.23
CA ALA A 32 17.23 -4.64 -2.83
C ALA A 32 16.89 -5.53 -4.04
N HIS A 33 15.82 -6.32 -3.95
CA HIS A 33 15.33 -7.13 -5.07
C HIS A 33 14.93 -6.26 -6.26
N SER A 34 14.22 -5.15 -5.98
CA SER A 34 13.80 -4.19 -7.01
C SER A 34 15.01 -3.53 -7.68
N THR A 35 16.01 -3.10 -6.90
CA THR A 35 17.25 -2.49 -7.42
C THR A 35 18.03 -3.44 -8.30
N VAL A 36 18.09 -4.74 -7.99
CA VAL A 36 18.69 -5.73 -8.89
C VAL A 36 17.88 -5.83 -10.18
N TYR A 37 16.57 -6.03 -10.08
CA TYR A 37 15.69 -6.29 -11.22
C TYR A 37 15.66 -5.13 -12.23
N PHE A 38 15.47 -3.89 -11.78
CA PHE A 38 15.37 -2.72 -12.65
C PHE A 38 16.71 -2.28 -13.27
N ASN A 39 17.83 -2.84 -12.81
CA ASN A 39 19.15 -2.62 -13.42
C ASN A 39 19.56 -3.72 -14.42
N LEU A 40 18.71 -4.73 -14.66
CA LEU A 40 18.96 -5.73 -15.71
C LEU A 40 18.76 -5.10 -17.10
N PRO A 41 19.72 -5.25 -18.04
CA PRO A 41 19.61 -4.67 -19.38
C PRO A 41 18.36 -5.12 -20.14
N GLU A 42 17.97 -6.39 -19.99
CA GLU A 42 16.77 -6.95 -20.61
C GLU A 42 15.48 -6.34 -20.05
N VAL A 43 15.44 -6.03 -18.75
CA VAL A 43 14.30 -5.36 -18.10
C VAL A 43 14.22 -3.91 -18.57
N GLN A 44 15.33 -3.19 -18.59
CA GLN A 44 15.38 -1.82 -19.10
C GLN A 44 14.96 -1.73 -20.56
N LYS A 45 15.42 -2.68 -21.39
CA LYS A 45 14.99 -2.79 -22.79
C LYS A 45 13.49 -3.08 -22.93
N ALA A 46 12.95 -3.99 -22.12
CA ALA A 46 11.53 -4.33 -22.13
C ALA A 46 10.64 -3.17 -21.65
N LEU A 47 11.15 -2.33 -20.74
CA LEU A 47 10.49 -1.11 -20.26
C LEU A 47 10.76 0.12 -21.16
N HIS A 48 11.48 -0.07 -22.28
CA HIS A 48 11.82 0.99 -23.23
C HIS A 48 12.60 2.16 -22.62
N VAL A 49 13.47 1.88 -21.64
CA VAL A 49 14.38 2.88 -21.07
C VAL A 49 15.40 3.29 -22.13
N SER A 50 15.40 4.57 -22.50
CA SER A 50 16.35 5.12 -23.49
C SER A 50 17.76 5.23 -22.88
N PRO A 51 18.78 4.54 -23.43
CA PRO A 51 20.14 4.64 -22.92
C PRO A 51 20.74 6.05 -22.99
N GLU A 52 20.23 6.91 -23.87
CA GLU A 52 20.69 8.31 -24.02
C GLU A 52 20.34 9.19 -22.81
N PHE A 53 19.20 8.91 -22.18
CA PHE A 53 18.67 9.73 -21.07
C PHE A 53 18.69 9.00 -19.72
N ALA A 54 18.99 7.70 -19.72
CA ALA A 54 19.02 6.91 -18.51
C ALA A 54 20.18 7.34 -17.60
N PRO A 55 19.97 7.38 -16.28
CA PRO A 55 21.08 7.48 -15.34
C PRO A 55 21.96 6.23 -15.45
N ALA A 56 23.21 6.33 -14.99
CA ALA A 56 24.15 5.22 -15.00
C ALA A 56 23.63 3.97 -14.25
N ARG A 57 22.77 4.18 -13.24
CA ARG A 57 22.12 3.14 -12.47
C ARG A 57 20.72 3.62 -12.07
N TRP A 58 19.75 2.72 -12.12
CA TRP A 58 18.44 2.94 -11.52
C TRP A 58 18.52 2.78 -10.00
N ASP A 59 17.83 3.66 -9.28
CA ASP A 59 17.71 3.62 -7.82
C ASP A 59 16.26 3.93 -7.41
N THR A 60 15.87 3.50 -6.22
CA THR A 60 14.49 3.65 -5.70
C THR A 60 14.17 5.10 -5.36
N CYS A 61 15.17 5.82 -4.83
CA CYS A 61 15.12 7.23 -4.44
C CYS A 61 16.35 7.97 -4.96
N SER A 62 16.23 9.28 -5.21
CA SER A 62 17.36 10.13 -5.59
C SER A 62 17.76 11.06 -4.44
N ASP A 63 18.91 10.80 -3.82
CA ASP A 63 19.47 11.66 -2.78
C ASP A 63 19.79 13.07 -3.29
N VAL A 64 20.16 13.19 -4.57
CA VAL A 64 20.41 14.50 -5.19
C VAL A 64 19.13 15.32 -5.20
N VAL A 65 18.00 14.73 -5.60
CA VAL A 65 16.71 15.44 -5.57
C VAL A 65 16.30 15.74 -4.13
N ASN A 66 16.36 14.74 -3.25
CA ASN A 66 15.94 14.88 -1.85
C ASN A 66 16.71 16.00 -1.11
N ASN A 67 18.03 16.05 -1.26
CA ASN A 67 18.88 17.03 -0.58
C ASN A 67 18.83 18.44 -1.17
N ASN A 68 18.30 18.59 -2.40
CA ASN A 68 18.27 19.88 -3.10
C ASN A 68 16.85 20.45 -3.27
N TRP A 69 15.82 19.79 -2.73
CA TRP A 69 14.44 20.27 -2.77
C TRP A 69 14.26 21.51 -1.86
N LYS A 70 13.57 22.55 -2.35
CA LYS A 70 13.45 23.84 -1.65
C LYS A 70 12.02 24.26 -1.33
N ASP A 71 11.13 24.27 -2.32
CA ASP A 71 9.75 24.72 -2.13
C ASP A 71 8.92 23.63 -1.45
N SER A 72 8.53 23.88 -0.20
CA SER A 72 7.75 22.93 0.61
C SER A 72 6.82 23.70 1.55
N PRO A 73 5.61 24.07 1.10
CA PRO A 73 4.62 24.74 1.92
C PRO A 73 4.31 23.92 3.18
N ARG A 74 4.19 24.59 4.33
CA ARG A 74 3.94 23.92 5.63
C ARG A 74 2.60 23.19 5.70
N THR A 75 1.68 23.49 4.78
CA THR A 75 0.32 22.97 4.79
C THR A 75 -0.24 22.90 3.38
N VAL A 76 -1.12 21.93 3.16
CA VAL A 76 -1.91 21.75 1.94
C VAL A 76 -3.40 21.92 2.19
N LEU A 77 -3.80 22.34 3.41
CA LEU A 77 -5.22 22.36 3.81
C LEU A 77 -6.09 23.27 2.95
N ASP A 78 -5.54 24.35 2.39
CA ASP A 78 -6.31 25.23 1.50
C ASP A 78 -6.63 24.56 0.16
N ILE A 79 -5.74 23.70 -0.35
CA ILE A 79 -6.00 22.87 -1.52
C ILE A 79 -7.13 21.88 -1.21
N TYR A 80 -7.11 21.24 -0.03
CA TYR A 80 -8.20 20.35 0.38
C TYR A 80 -9.56 21.07 0.41
N LYS A 81 -9.61 22.30 0.94
CA LYS A 81 -10.84 23.11 0.94
C LYS A 81 -11.35 23.38 -0.47
N GLU A 82 -10.46 23.76 -1.39
CA GLU A 82 -10.81 24.00 -2.80
C GLU A 82 -11.38 22.75 -3.47
N LEU A 83 -10.69 21.61 -3.35
CA LEU A 83 -11.11 20.35 -3.97
C LEU A 83 -12.45 19.87 -3.39
N ILE A 84 -12.61 19.93 -2.07
CA ILE A 84 -13.87 19.57 -1.41
C ILE A 84 -15.01 20.50 -1.87
N HIS A 85 -14.76 21.81 -1.96
CA HIS A 85 -15.77 22.78 -2.42
C HIS A 85 -16.17 22.55 -3.88
N SER A 86 -15.25 22.07 -4.72
CA SER A 86 -15.52 21.71 -6.12
C SER A 86 -16.35 20.44 -6.29
N GLY A 87 -16.65 19.73 -5.19
CA GLY A 87 -17.41 18.47 -5.20
C GLY A 87 -16.56 17.23 -5.46
N LEU A 88 -15.23 17.33 -5.43
CA LEU A 88 -14.37 16.16 -5.48
C LEU A 88 -14.44 15.39 -4.16
N HIS A 89 -14.61 14.07 -4.26
CA HIS A 89 -14.64 13.20 -3.10
C HIS A 89 -13.21 12.84 -2.69
N VAL A 90 -12.76 13.37 -1.55
CA VAL A 90 -11.38 13.20 -1.09
C VAL A 90 -11.29 12.06 -0.09
N TRP A 91 -10.36 11.13 -0.31
CA TRP A 91 -10.06 10.04 0.63
C TRP A 91 -8.64 10.19 1.15
N VAL A 92 -8.48 10.09 2.47
CA VAL A 92 -7.19 10.04 3.13
C VAL A 92 -7.11 8.71 3.87
N PHE A 93 -5.96 8.03 3.80
CA PHE A 93 -5.78 6.79 4.55
C PHE A 93 -4.41 6.71 5.24
N SER A 94 -4.32 5.89 6.27
CA SER A 94 -3.08 5.69 7.04
C SER A 94 -2.99 4.26 7.58
N GLY A 95 -1.77 3.72 7.64
CA GLY A 95 -1.49 2.53 8.43
C GLY A 95 -1.25 2.91 9.91
N ASP A 96 -1.84 2.18 10.85
CA ASP A 96 -1.76 2.53 12.29
C ASP A 96 -0.46 2.14 12.99
N THR A 97 0.43 1.40 12.34
CA THR A 97 1.77 1.08 12.85
C THR A 97 2.87 1.87 12.16
N ASP A 98 2.54 2.88 11.35
CA ASP A 98 3.52 3.82 10.81
C ASP A 98 3.94 4.85 11.89
N ALA A 99 5.25 5.06 12.00
CA ALA A 99 5.85 6.06 12.87
C ALA A 99 6.43 7.26 12.10
N VAL A 100 6.58 7.17 10.78
CA VAL A 100 7.07 8.29 9.94
C VAL A 100 5.98 9.35 9.83
N ILE A 101 4.77 8.97 9.39
CA ILE A 101 3.59 9.82 9.32
C ILE A 101 2.43 9.12 10.06
N PRO A 102 2.41 9.17 11.39
CA PRO A 102 1.47 8.38 12.19
C PRO A 102 0.03 8.89 12.03
N VAL A 103 -0.94 7.98 12.27
CA VAL A 103 -2.40 8.28 12.26
C VAL A 103 -2.74 9.55 13.03
N THR A 104 -2.09 9.79 14.17
CA THR A 104 -2.31 10.97 14.99
C THR A 104 -2.04 12.28 14.24
N SER A 105 -0.96 12.34 13.46
CA SER A 105 -0.62 13.52 12.65
C SER A 105 -1.70 13.81 11.62
N THR A 106 -2.09 12.78 10.86
CA THR A 106 -3.15 12.87 9.85
C THR A 106 -4.48 13.32 10.48
N ARG A 107 -4.85 12.77 11.64
CA ARG A 107 -6.08 13.15 12.35
C ARG A 107 -6.06 14.62 12.78
N TYR A 108 -4.95 15.13 13.30
CA TYR A 108 -4.83 16.55 13.63
C TYR A 108 -4.92 17.45 12.40
N SER A 109 -4.31 17.05 11.28
CA SER A 109 -4.42 17.80 10.02
C SER A 109 -5.85 17.84 9.49
N ILE A 110 -6.58 16.72 9.53
CA ILE A 110 -8.00 16.65 9.12
C ILE A 110 -8.88 17.47 10.07
N ASP A 111 -8.65 17.39 11.38
CA ASP A 111 -9.42 18.18 12.37
C ASP A 111 -9.26 19.69 12.17
N ALA A 112 -8.10 20.14 11.67
CA ALA A 112 -7.85 21.54 11.34
C ALA A 112 -8.70 22.05 10.16
N LEU A 113 -9.26 21.16 9.32
CA LEU A 113 -10.21 21.54 8.26
C LEU A 113 -11.60 21.92 8.79
N LYS A 114 -11.93 21.53 10.04
CA LYS A 114 -13.23 21.80 10.68
C LYS A 114 -14.43 21.33 9.86
N LEU A 115 -14.27 20.20 9.18
CA LEU A 115 -15.36 19.57 8.41
C LEU A 115 -16.41 18.97 9.34
N PRO A 116 -17.71 19.12 9.06
CA PRO A 116 -18.77 18.41 9.77
C PRO A 116 -18.61 16.89 9.66
N THR A 117 -18.78 16.17 10.77
CA THR A 117 -18.83 14.70 10.75
C THR A 117 -20.18 14.23 10.20
N VAL A 118 -20.15 13.38 9.17
CA VAL A 118 -21.33 12.75 8.56
C VAL A 118 -21.56 11.37 9.18
N GLN A 119 -20.50 10.58 9.35
CA GLN A 119 -20.56 9.32 10.09
C GLN A 119 -19.41 9.28 11.11
N PRO A 120 -19.71 9.01 12.40
CA PRO A 120 -18.70 9.00 13.43
C PRO A 120 -17.69 7.88 13.22
N TRP A 121 -16.56 8.00 13.94
CA TRP A 121 -15.51 7.00 13.99
C TRP A 121 -16.07 5.61 14.27
N ARG A 122 -15.85 4.67 13.35
CA ARG A 122 -16.37 3.30 13.43
C ARG A 122 -15.38 2.29 12.89
N THR A 123 -15.57 1.03 13.26
CA THR A 123 -14.81 -0.08 12.69
C THR A 123 -15.32 -0.41 11.29
N TRP A 124 -14.41 -0.83 10.42
CA TRP A 124 -14.74 -1.47 9.16
C TRP A 124 -14.16 -2.88 9.11
N TYR A 125 -14.76 -3.73 8.29
CA TYR A 125 -14.52 -5.17 8.30
C TYR A 125 -14.08 -5.69 6.93
N ASP A 126 -13.27 -6.75 6.96
CA ASP A 126 -12.86 -7.53 5.80
C ASP A 126 -12.88 -9.00 6.20
N ASP A 127 -13.75 -9.80 5.57
CA ASP A 127 -14.04 -11.20 5.93
C ASP A 127 -14.27 -11.44 7.43
N GLY A 128 -15.13 -10.61 8.04
CA GLY A 128 -15.52 -10.72 9.45
C GLY A 128 -14.44 -10.29 10.46
N GLN A 129 -13.24 -9.92 10.00
CA GLN A 129 -12.18 -9.37 10.84
C GLN A 129 -12.19 -7.84 10.78
N VAL A 130 -11.76 -7.18 11.85
CA VAL A 130 -11.58 -5.73 11.86
C VAL A 130 -10.42 -5.37 10.93
N GLY A 131 -10.73 -4.74 9.79
CA GLY A 131 -9.74 -4.22 8.85
C GLY A 131 -9.13 -2.90 9.32
N GLY A 132 -9.87 -2.15 10.14
CA GLY A 132 -9.42 -0.94 10.80
C GLY A 132 -10.58 -0.02 11.17
N TRP A 133 -10.38 1.29 11.05
CA TRP A 133 -11.38 2.31 11.40
C TRP A 133 -11.60 3.29 10.28
N THR A 134 -12.78 3.92 10.25
CA THR A 134 -13.13 4.94 9.27
C THR A 134 -13.97 6.03 9.92
N GLN A 135 -13.86 7.25 9.41
CA GLN A 135 -14.73 8.37 9.76
C GLN A 135 -15.04 9.17 8.50
N ASP A 136 -16.31 9.50 8.33
CA ASP A 136 -16.77 10.26 7.17
C ASP A 136 -17.11 11.68 7.61
N TYR A 137 -16.53 12.64 6.91
CA TYR A 137 -16.81 14.07 7.01
C TYR A 137 -17.52 14.54 5.73
N ALA A 138 -18.11 15.72 5.78
CA ALA A 138 -18.68 16.33 4.59
C ALA A 138 -17.54 16.59 3.57
N GLY A 139 -17.50 15.79 2.49
CA GLY A 139 -16.53 15.88 1.40
C GLY A 139 -15.21 15.12 1.60
N LEU A 140 -14.98 14.49 2.76
CA LEU A 140 -13.75 13.74 3.03
C LEU A 140 -14.03 12.46 3.82
N THR A 141 -13.45 11.34 3.39
CA THR A 141 -13.43 10.08 4.15
C THR A 141 -12.01 9.79 4.63
N PHE A 142 -11.87 9.49 5.93
CA PHE A 142 -10.60 9.06 6.52
C PHE A 142 -10.64 7.59 6.90
N VAL A 143 -9.67 6.81 6.41
CA VAL A 143 -9.59 5.35 6.65
C VAL A 143 -8.25 4.99 7.31
N VAL A 144 -8.31 4.22 8.39
CA VAL A 144 -7.15 3.61 9.03
C VAL A 144 -7.14 2.11 8.73
N VAL A 145 -5.99 1.58 8.34
CA VAL A 145 -5.77 0.15 8.12
C VAL A 145 -4.97 -0.43 9.28
N ARG A 146 -5.60 -1.38 9.98
CA ARG A 146 -5.06 -1.97 11.21
C ARG A 146 -3.86 -2.88 10.93
N GLY A 147 -2.78 -2.66 11.66
CA GLY A 147 -1.53 -3.42 11.57
C GLY A 147 -0.74 -3.15 10.29
N ALA A 148 -0.97 -2.03 9.62
CA ALA A 148 -0.22 -1.62 8.43
C ALA A 148 0.78 -0.51 8.77
N GLY A 149 1.98 -0.58 8.21
CA GLY A 149 2.97 0.51 8.26
C GLY A 149 2.72 1.58 7.20
N HIS A 150 3.78 2.33 6.86
CA HIS A 150 3.72 3.42 5.87
C HIS A 150 3.23 2.93 4.50
N GLU A 151 3.80 1.81 4.03
CA GLU A 151 3.38 1.14 2.79
C GLU A 151 2.21 0.18 3.06
N VAL A 152 1.00 0.73 3.18
CA VAL A 152 -0.20 -0.06 3.50
C VAL A 152 -0.39 -1.29 2.58
N PRO A 153 -0.25 -1.18 1.24
CA PRO A 153 -0.43 -2.34 0.34
C PRO A 153 0.63 -3.42 0.51
N LEU A 154 1.85 -3.08 0.98
CA LEU A 154 2.89 -4.07 1.27
C LEU A 154 2.55 -4.90 2.51
N HIS A 155 2.10 -4.23 3.57
CA HIS A 155 1.81 -4.87 4.86
C HIS A 155 0.44 -5.56 4.91
N LYS A 156 -0.56 -4.98 4.24
CA LYS A 156 -1.97 -5.41 4.26
C LYS A 156 -2.59 -5.37 2.86
N PRO A 157 -2.08 -6.16 1.89
CA PRO A 157 -2.49 -6.08 0.48
C PRO A 157 -3.99 -6.31 0.26
N LYS A 158 -4.57 -7.26 1.00
CA LYS A 158 -6.01 -7.57 0.91
C LYS A 158 -6.87 -6.40 1.37
N GLN A 159 -6.56 -5.82 2.53
CA GLN A 159 -7.27 -4.67 3.08
C GLN A 159 -7.08 -3.41 2.23
N ALA A 160 -5.87 -3.20 1.68
CA ALA A 160 -5.61 -2.12 0.75
C ALA A 160 -6.47 -2.25 -0.53
N LEU A 161 -6.63 -3.47 -1.05
CA LEU A 161 -7.51 -3.72 -2.20
C LEU A 161 -8.98 -3.44 -1.86
N THR A 162 -9.46 -3.85 -0.68
CA THR A 162 -10.82 -3.52 -0.21
C THR A 162 -11.03 -2.01 -0.13
N LEU A 163 -10.06 -1.26 0.40
CA LEU A 163 -10.09 0.21 0.45
C LEU A 163 -10.17 0.82 -0.95
N VAL A 164 -9.28 0.42 -1.88
CA VAL A 164 -9.26 0.97 -3.25
C VAL A 164 -10.56 0.66 -3.99
N LYS A 165 -11.11 -0.54 -3.83
CA LYS A 165 -12.41 -0.89 -4.42
C LYS A 165 -13.52 0.04 -3.90
N ALA A 166 -13.59 0.25 -2.59
CA ALA A 166 -14.59 1.12 -1.97
C ALA A 166 -14.45 2.59 -2.43
N PHE A 167 -13.21 3.09 -2.53
CA PHE A 167 -12.92 4.42 -3.07
C PHE A 167 -13.41 4.56 -4.53
N LEU A 168 -13.04 3.61 -5.40
CA LEU A 168 -13.40 3.66 -6.82
C LEU A 168 -14.92 3.52 -7.05
N SER A 169 -15.63 2.76 -6.22
CA SER A 169 -17.09 2.64 -6.28
C SER A 169 -17.83 3.77 -5.59
N GLY A 170 -17.13 4.68 -4.89
CA GLY A 170 -17.75 5.74 -4.10
C GLY A 170 -18.60 5.21 -2.94
N THR A 171 -18.30 4.02 -2.43
CA THR A 171 -19.04 3.38 -1.33
C THR A 171 -18.28 3.49 -0.02
N SER A 172 -19.00 3.56 1.11
CA SER A 172 -18.37 3.51 2.43
C SER A 172 -17.61 2.20 2.67
N MET A 173 -16.62 2.23 3.57
CA MET A 173 -15.92 1.01 4.00
C MET A 173 -16.90 -0.03 4.59
N PRO A 174 -16.66 -1.35 4.40
CA PRO A 174 -17.65 -2.36 4.75
C PRO A 174 -17.94 -2.45 6.26
N THR A 175 -19.20 -2.67 6.60
CA THR A 175 -19.65 -2.97 7.97
C THR A 175 -19.66 -4.47 8.23
N LEU A 176 -19.80 -4.89 9.49
CA LEU A 176 -19.90 -6.29 9.83
C LEU A 176 -21.17 -6.90 9.22
N GLN A 177 -21.01 -7.88 8.34
CA GLN A 177 -22.13 -8.67 7.84
C GLN A 177 -22.52 -9.69 8.91
N LEU A 178 -23.68 -9.49 9.54
CA LEU A 178 -24.30 -10.51 10.36
C LEU A 178 -24.96 -11.53 9.43
N VAL A 179 -24.45 -12.77 9.42
CA VAL A 179 -25.16 -13.87 8.76
C VAL A 179 -26.42 -14.13 9.59
N SER A 180 -27.59 -13.70 9.09
CA SER A 180 -28.86 -14.12 9.66
C SER A 180 -29.06 -15.59 9.29
N ASN A 181 -28.92 -16.48 10.29
CA ASN A 181 -29.36 -17.87 10.13
C ASN A 181 -30.87 -17.83 9.86
N SER A 182 -31.25 -18.21 8.63
CA SER A 182 -32.63 -18.49 8.24
C SER A 182 -32.94 -19.95 8.50
#